data_AF-A0A3M2LTT9-F1
#
_entry.id   AF-A0A3M2LTT9-F1
#
_cell.length_a   1.000
_cell.length_b   1.000
_cell.length_c   1.000
_cell.angle_alpha   90.00
_cell.angle_beta   90.00
_cell.angle_gamma   90.00
#
_symmetry.space_group_name_H-M   'P 1'
#
loop_
_entity.id
_entity.type
_entity.pdbx_description
1 polymer ?
#
loop_
_entity_poly.entity_id
_entity_poly.type
_entity_poly.pdbx_seq_one_letter_code
_entity_poly.pdbx_strand_id
1 'polypeptide(L)'
;MLAYVRQWEDEWRDRPAGMSFGQAVIGCARADVVHWLHRDRDLLECARAAQATAFEDDPDTPTRGMVLRKLTELLGPDPMEGFQEWACKSHFWCELLAQMACALAQYEKIRGQMFRWVEGVLHRHGEHPLPDDLRQAGVIGAAVQWSWRYVLASIVVASGAGSLATLLAKGDVHKLLWPIRVMAVLMCPDASGHPAVREHCWEPIVRLADAEVRKVVRERLGQIFSQDPWFTLG
;
A
#
# COMPACT_ATOMS: atom_id res chain seq x y z
N MET A 1 17.34 19.64 -0.59
CA MET A 1 16.93 20.42 -1.80
C MET A 1 17.58 21.81 -1.95
N LEU A 2 17.72 22.64 -0.90
CA LEU A 2 18.29 24.00 -1.04
C LEU A 2 19.78 24.01 -1.41
N ALA A 3 20.55 23.00 -0.98
CA ALA A 3 21.94 22.82 -1.45
C ALA A 3 21.99 22.39 -2.92
N TYR A 4 21.10 21.50 -3.37
CA TYR A 4 20.99 21.07 -4.76
C TYR A 4 20.38 22.15 -5.68
N VAL A 5 19.47 23.00 -5.19
CA VAL A 5 18.90 24.16 -5.89
C VAL A 5 19.91 25.29 -5.98
N ARG A 6 20.69 25.57 -4.92
CA ARG A 6 21.84 26.49 -4.98
C ARG A 6 22.94 25.99 -5.91
N GLN A 7 23.29 24.71 -5.82
CA GLN A 7 24.22 24.07 -6.74
C GLN A 7 23.71 24.14 -8.18
N TRP A 8 22.39 24.05 -8.40
CA TRP A 8 21.78 24.25 -9.72
C TRP A 8 21.83 25.70 -10.22
N GLU A 9 21.65 26.68 -9.33
CA GLU A 9 21.81 28.10 -9.63
C GLU A 9 23.26 28.46 -9.97
N ASP A 10 24.22 27.82 -9.31
CA ASP A 10 25.66 27.97 -9.56
C ASP A 10 26.08 27.26 -10.86
N GLU A 11 25.63 26.02 -11.11
CA GLU A 11 25.84 25.28 -12.37
C GLU A 11 25.16 25.95 -13.58
N TRP A 12 24.11 26.74 -13.37
CA TRP A 12 23.50 27.57 -14.42
C TRP A 12 24.37 28.74 -14.87
N ARG A 13 25.20 29.28 -13.97
CA ARG A 13 26.13 30.39 -14.29
C ARG A 13 27.31 29.93 -15.14
N ASP A 14 27.74 28.67 -14.98
CA ASP A 14 28.88 28.07 -15.70
C ASP A 14 28.48 27.28 -16.97
N ARG A 15 27.32 27.57 -17.56
CA ARG A 15 26.78 26.76 -18.67
C ARG A 15 27.66 26.77 -19.94
N PRO A 16 27.86 25.59 -20.57
CA PRO A 16 28.49 25.51 -21.90
C PRO A 16 27.60 26.21 -22.94
N ALA A 17 28.24 26.94 -23.86
CA ALA A 17 27.58 27.56 -24.99
C ALA A 17 26.95 26.47 -25.89
N GLY A 18 25.63 26.33 -25.84
CA GLY A 18 24.87 25.44 -26.72
C GLY A 18 23.94 24.47 -26.00
N MET A 19 22.88 24.98 -25.38
CA MET A 19 21.78 24.15 -24.89
C MET A 19 20.85 23.80 -26.05
N SER A 20 20.44 22.55 -26.17
CA SER A 20 19.45 22.17 -27.18
C SER A 20 18.08 22.77 -26.85
N PHE A 21 17.24 22.98 -27.86
CA PHE A 21 15.86 23.44 -27.65
C PHE A 21 15.09 22.55 -26.66
N GLY A 22 15.26 21.22 -26.74
CA GLY A 22 14.65 20.29 -25.81
C GLY A 22 15.12 20.47 -24.36
N GLN A 23 16.42 20.70 -24.15
CA GLN A 23 16.95 20.98 -22.81
C GLN A 23 16.43 22.30 -22.26
N ALA A 24 16.30 23.34 -23.10
CA ALA A 24 15.73 24.61 -22.71
C ALA A 24 14.25 24.48 -22.29
N VAL A 25 13.44 23.76 -23.08
CA VAL A 25 12.03 23.50 -22.77
C VAL A 25 11.87 22.74 -21.46
N ILE A 26 12.67 21.67 -21.24
CA ILE A 26 12.65 20.94 -19.97
C ILE A 26 13.11 21.82 -18.80
N GLY A 27 14.08 22.71 -19.02
CA GLY A 27 14.50 23.71 -18.05
C GLY A 27 13.36 24.64 -17.62
N CYS A 28 12.61 25.18 -18.58
CA CYS A 28 11.43 26.00 -18.30
C CYS A 28 10.35 25.21 -17.55
N ALA A 29 10.04 23.99 -18.00
CA ALA A 29 9.04 23.15 -17.35
C ALA A 29 9.42 22.83 -15.89
N ARG A 30 10.71 22.60 -15.61
CA ARG A 30 11.20 22.42 -14.23
C ARG A 30 11.01 23.68 -13.39
N ALA A 31 11.31 24.86 -13.94
CA ALA A 31 11.08 26.13 -13.25
C ALA A 31 9.60 26.35 -12.94
N ASP A 32 8.71 26.02 -13.88
CA ASP A 32 7.26 26.10 -13.67
C ASP A 32 6.78 25.14 -12.58
N VAL A 33 7.31 23.91 -12.54
CA VAL A 33 7.02 22.95 -11.45
C VAL A 33 7.50 23.48 -10.11
N VAL A 34 8.70 24.04 -10.03
CA VAL A 34 9.23 24.66 -8.80
C VAL A 34 8.32 25.82 -8.36
N HIS A 35 7.94 26.69 -9.30
CA HIS A 35 7.04 27.82 -9.01
C HIS A 35 5.68 27.34 -8.50
N TRP A 36 5.11 26.30 -9.13
CA TRP A 36 3.87 25.68 -8.68
C TRP A 36 3.99 25.05 -7.29
N LEU A 37 5.08 24.31 -7.00
CA LEU A 37 5.33 23.77 -5.67
C LEU A 37 5.41 24.85 -4.59
N HIS A 38 5.93 26.03 -4.89
CA HIS A 38 5.92 27.15 -3.95
C HIS A 38 4.52 27.71 -3.64
N ARG A 39 3.52 27.45 -4.50
CA ARG A 39 2.11 27.79 -4.26
C ARG A 39 1.41 26.71 -3.43
N ASP A 40 1.77 25.45 -3.63
CA ASP A 40 1.28 24.32 -2.84
C ASP A 40 2.25 24.00 -1.68
N ARG A 41 2.12 24.77 -0.60
CA ARG A 41 3.03 24.68 0.56
C ARG A 41 3.02 23.29 1.20
N ASP A 42 1.86 22.65 1.29
CA ASP A 42 1.72 21.34 1.91
C ASP A 42 2.47 20.28 1.11
N LEU A 43 2.33 20.30 -0.23
CA LEU A 43 3.07 19.39 -1.10
C LEU A 43 4.58 19.64 -1.04
N LEU A 44 5.00 20.91 -1.03
CA LEU A 44 6.41 21.28 -0.92
C LEU A 44 7.03 20.81 0.41
N GLU A 45 6.32 21.01 1.52
CA GLU A 45 6.76 20.55 2.84
C GLU A 45 6.82 19.02 2.92
N CYS A 46 5.82 18.33 2.36
CA CYS A 46 5.81 16.87 2.24
C CYS A 46 7.02 16.36 1.44
N ALA A 47 7.30 16.94 0.26
CA ALA A 47 8.43 16.55 -0.58
C ALA A 47 9.77 16.78 0.13
N ARG A 48 9.92 17.90 0.85
CA ARG A 48 11.11 18.20 1.65
C ARG A 48 11.29 17.21 2.81
N ALA A 49 10.23 16.93 3.55
CA ALA A 49 10.27 16.00 4.67
C ALA A 49 10.63 14.58 4.19
N ALA A 50 10.05 14.13 3.08
CA ALA A 50 10.36 12.84 2.47
C ALA A 50 11.83 12.77 2.01
N GLN A 51 12.33 13.82 1.34
CA GLN A 51 13.74 13.89 0.94
C GLN A 51 14.68 13.83 2.14
N ALA A 52 14.45 14.65 3.15
CA ALA A 52 15.29 14.72 4.35
C ALA A 52 15.34 13.37 5.09
N THR A 53 14.17 12.78 5.33
CA THR A 53 14.05 11.53 6.09
C THR A 53 14.69 10.34 5.34
N ALA A 54 14.48 10.27 4.02
CA ALA A 54 14.93 9.12 3.23
C ALA A 54 16.38 9.25 2.74
N PHE A 55 16.81 10.44 2.28
CA PHE A 55 18.01 10.58 1.45
C PHE A 55 19.02 11.63 1.92
N GLU A 56 18.69 12.57 2.81
CA GLU A 56 19.70 13.52 3.32
C GLU A 56 20.56 12.87 4.40
N ASP A 57 21.86 12.76 4.18
CA ASP A 57 22.76 12.24 5.21
C ASP A 57 23.21 13.36 6.16
N ASP A 58 22.55 13.42 7.32
CA ASP A 58 22.85 14.35 8.41
C ASP A 58 23.18 13.54 9.67
N PRO A 59 24.46 13.26 9.96
CA PRO A 59 24.89 12.31 10.98
C PRO A 59 24.40 12.65 12.39
N ASP A 60 24.13 13.93 12.67
CA ASP A 60 23.64 14.41 13.96
C ASP A 60 22.13 14.17 14.13
N THR A 61 21.42 13.81 13.06
CA THR A 61 19.98 13.49 13.07
C THR A 61 19.75 12.02 12.68
N PRO A 62 19.60 11.09 13.66
CA PRO A 62 19.53 9.64 13.40
C PRO A 62 18.36 9.21 12.50
N THR A 63 17.32 10.03 12.37
CA THR A 63 16.12 9.77 11.56
C THR A 63 16.23 10.24 10.10
N ARG A 64 17.31 10.91 9.70
CA ARG A 64 17.54 11.38 8.33
C ARG A 64 18.38 10.40 7.52
N GLY A 65 18.26 10.46 6.20
CA GLY A 65 19.12 9.68 5.29
C GLY A 65 18.96 8.18 5.44
N MET A 66 17.81 7.72 5.92
CA MET A 66 17.60 6.32 6.32
C MET A 66 17.90 5.33 5.20
N VAL A 67 17.58 5.66 3.94
CA VAL A 67 17.88 4.81 2.79
C VAL A 67 19.39 4.70 2.60
N LEU A 68 20.11 5.83 2.56
CA LEU A 68 21.55 5.85 2.37
C LEU A 68 22.29 5.14 3.52
N ARG A 69 21.84 5.35 4.76
CA ARG A 69 22.40 4.66 5.93
C ARG A 69 22.20 3.17 5.88
N LYS A 70 20.99 2.71 5.57
CA LYS A 70 20.72 1.26 5.48
C LYS A 70 21.49 0.61 4.35
N LEU A 71 21.69 1.31 3.24
CA LEU A 71 22.57 0.84 2.17
C LEU A 71 24.05 0.82 2.61
N THR A 72 24.51 1.83 3.35
CA THR A 72 25.87 1.88 3.88
C THR A 72 26.11 0.77 4.91
N GLU A 73 25.16 0.52 5.81
CA GLU A 73 25.19 -0.60 6.76
C GLU A 73 25.28 -1.95 6.05
N LEU A 74 24.59 -2.09 4.92
CA LEU A 74 24.56 -3.32 4.13
C LEU A 74 25.84 -3.53 3.31
N LEU A 75 26.35 -2.47 2.67
CA LEU A 75 27.43 -2.54 1.68
C LEU A 75 28.81 -2.29 2.29
N GLY A 76 28.88 -1.61 3.44
CA GLY A 76 30.10 -1.01 3.93
C GLY A 76 30.46 0.31 3.22
N PRO A 77 31.44 1.08 3.73
CA PRO A 77 31.77 2.41 3.22
C PRO A 77 32.32 2.39 1.78
N ASP A 78 33.32 1.54 1.48
CA ASP A 78 34.00 1.57 0.18
C ASP A 78 33.07 1.15 -0.99
N PRO A 79 32.25 0.08 -0.89
CA PRO A 79 31.31 -0.26 -1.96
C PRO A 79 30.15 0.75 -2.09
N MET A 80 29.83 1.47 -1.02
CA MET A 80 28.80 2.51 -1.04
C MET A 80 29.24 3.74 -1.85
N GLU A 81 30.51 4.14 -1.76
CA GLU A 81 31.04 5.23 -2.58
C GLU A 81 30.94 4.90 -4.08
N GLY A 82 31.38 3.70 -4.47
CA GLY A 82 31.25 3.23 -5.85
C GLY A 82 29.79 3.13 -6.32
N PHE A 83 28.88 2.73 -5.44
CA PHE A 83 27.45 2.73 -5.73
C PHE A 83 26.89 4.14 -5.96
N GLN A 84 27.26 5.13 -5.16
CA GLN A 84 26.79 6.51 -5.35
C GLN A 84 27.31 7.13 -6.65
N GLU A 85 28.58 6.89 -6.98
CA GLU A 85 29.17 7.35 -8.24
C GLU A 85 28.42 6.73 -9.43
N TRP A 86 28.18 5.42 -9.39
CA TRP A 86 27.39 4.72 -10.39
C TRP A 86 25.96 5.25 -10.47
N ALA A 87 25.28 5.44 -9.33
CA ALA A 87 23.89 5.89 -9.24
C ALA A 87 23.70 7.29 -9.84
N CYS A 88 24.68 8.18 -9.67
CA CYS A 88 24.69 9.50 -10.28
C CYS A 88 24.80 9.41 -11.81
N LYS A 89 25.75 8.61 -12.32
CA LYS A 89 25.97 8.42 -13.77
C LYS A 89 24.81 7.69 -14.47
N SER A 90 24.12 6.80 -13.75
CA SER A 90 23.06 5.95 -14.30
C SER A 90 21.65 6.49 -14.09
N HIS A 91 21.49 7.67 -13.48
CA HIS A 91 20.19 8.24 -13.13
C HIS A 91 19.34 7.34 -12.20
N PHE A 92 20.00 6.47 -11.41
CA PHE A 92 19.34 5.44 -10.60
C PHE A 92 18.24 6.00 -9.69
N TRP A 93 18.52 7.09 -8.95
CA TRP A 93 17.56 7.63 -7.98
C TRP A 93 16.31 8.22 -8.63
N CYS A 94 16.45 8.97 -9.73
CA CYS A 94 15.29 9.52 -10.42
C CYS A 94 14.51 8.43 -11.16
N GLU A 95 15.18 7.40 -11.70
CA GLU A 95 14.51 6.23 -12.27
C GLU A 95 13.72 5.47 -11.19
N LEU A 96 14.33 5.19 -10.04
CA LEU A 96 13.67 4.53 -8.91
C LEU A 96 12.41 5.26 -8.48
N LEU A 97 12.48 6.59 -8.27
CA LEU A 97 11.33 7.40 -7.88
C LEU A 97 10.24 7.42 -8.96
N ALA A 98 10.61 7.47 -10.24
CA ALA A 98 9.67 7.39 -11.35
C ALA A 98 8.96 6.03 -11.40
N GLN A 99 9.70 4.94 -11.20
CA GLN A 99 9.12 3.59 -11.15
C GLN A 99 8.23 3.39 -9.92
N MET A 100 8.58 3.96 -8.77
CA MET A 100 7.71 3.99 -7.59
C MET A 100 6.40 4.75 -7.87
N ALA A 101 6.48 5.92 -8.50
CA ALA A 101 5.29 6.69 -8.89
C ALA A 101 4.40 5.89 -9.87
N CYS A 102 5.02 5.22 -10.85
CA CYS A 102 4.32 4.33 -11.79
C CYS A 102 3.61 3.18 -11.06
N ALA A 103 4.32 2.51 -10.13
CA ALA A 103 3.76 1.42 -9.34
C ALA A 103 2.59 1.88 -8.47
N LEU A 104 2.67 3.06 -7.84
CA LEU A 104 1.58 3.64 -7.06
C LEU A 104 0.35 3.95 -7.93
N ALA A 105 0.55 4.48 -9.13
CA ALA A 105 -0.54 4.72 -10.08
C ALA A 105 -1.20 3.41 -10.56
N GLN A 106 -0.42 2.35 -10.75
CA GLN A 106 -0.96 1.02 -11.07
C GLN A 106 -1.74 0.42 -9.89
N TYR A 107 -1.21 0.55 -8.68
CA TYR A 107 -1.90 0.13 -7.45
C TYR A 107 -3.27 0.79 -7.33
N GLU A 108 -3.39 2.09 -7.61
CA GLU A 108 -4.67 2.79 -7.57
C GLU A 108 -5.70 2.19 -8.55
N LYS A 109 -5.26 1.81 -9.76
CA LYS A 109 -6.12 1.13 -10.74
C LYS A 109 -6.59 -0.23 -10.24
N ILE A 110 -5.67 -1.03 -9.69
CA ILE A 110 -5.98 -2.35 -9.12
C ILE A 110 -6.97 -2.20 -7.96
N ARG A 111 -6.72 -1.27 -7.03
CA ARG A 111 -7.63 -0.97 -5.92
C ARG A 111 -9.04 -0.64 -6.41
N GLY A 112 -9.17 0.20 -7.43
CA GLY A 112 -10.47 0.52 -8.04
C GLY A 112 -11.14 -0.68 -8.69
N GLN A 113 -10.38 -1.57 -9.34
CA GLN A 113 -10.90 -2.82 -9.89
C GLN A 113 -11.40 -3.77 -8.79
N MET A 114 -10.66 -3.88 -7.68
CA MET A 114 -11.07 -4.69 -6.53
C MET A 114 -12.41 -4.21 -5.98
N PHE A 115 -12.62 -2.90 -5.83
CA PHE A 115 -13.88 -2.36 -5.31
C PHE A 115 -15.05 -2.71 -6.22
N ARG A 116 -14.92 -2.45 -7.52
CA ARG A 116 -15.95 -2.81 -8.51
C ARG A 116 -16.22 -4.32 -8.55
N TRP A 117 -15.18 -5.13 -8.39
CA TRP A 117 -15.34 -6.58 -8.32
C TRP A 117 -16.14 -7.00 -7.09
N VAL A 118 -15.81 -6.51 -5.90
CA VAL A 118 -16.56 -6.79 -4.66
C VAL A 118 -18.00 -6.32 -4.79
N GLU A 119 -18.24 -5.10 -5.27
CA GLU A 119 -19.58 -4.56 -5.52
C GLU A 119 -20.38 -5.47 -6.47
N GLY A 120 -19.76 -5.89 -7.57
CA GLY A 120 -20.40 -6.79 -8.55
C GLY A 120 -20.68 -8.19 -8.00
N VAL A 121 -19.86 -8.71 -7.08
CA VAL A 121 -20.15 -9.96 -6.36
C VAL A 121 -21.34 -9.77 -5.41
N LEU A 122 -21.34 -8.70 -4.61
CA LEU A 122 -22.42 -8.40 -3.66
C LEU A 122 -23.77 -8.15 -4.36
N HIS A 123 -23.76 -7.51 -5.52
CA HIS A 123 -24.97 -7.34 -6.34
C HIS A 123 -25.56 -8.66 -6.85
N ARG A 124 -24.74 -9.70 -7.06
CA ARG A 124 -25.18 -10.99 -7.62
C ARG A 124 -25.60 -12.01 -6.57
N HIS A 125 -25.09 -11.93 -5.35
CA HIS A 125 -25.26 -12.95 -4.30
C HIS A 125 -26.32 -12.61 -3.25
N GLY A 126 -27.09 -11.53 -3.43
CA GLY A 126 -28.23 -11.25 -2.56
C GLY A 126 -29.36 -12.23 -2.85
N GLU A 127 -29.68 -13.12 -1.91
CA GLU A 127 -30.89 -13.97 -1.96
C GLU A 127 -32.16 -13.13 -2.12
N HIS A 128 -32.11 -11.88 -1.65
CA HIS A 128 -33.17 -10.90 -1.75
C HIS A 128 -32.69 -9.73 -2.59
N PRO A 129 -33.45 -9.30 -3.63
CA PRO A 129 -33.08 -8.14 -4.41
C PRO A 129 -33.04 -6.89 -3.53
N LEU A 130 -32.04 -6.05 -3.75
CA LEU A 130 -31.94 -4.78 -3.04
C LEU A 130 -33.15 -3.90 -3.43
N PRO A 131 -33.87 -3.32 -2.44
CA PRO A 131 -34.88 -2.29 -2.69
C PRO A 131 -34.37 -1.18 -3.61
N ASP A 132 -35.26 -0.65 -4.47
CA ASP A 132 -34.87 0.28 -5.53
C ASP A 132 -34.33 1.61 -5.00
N ASP A 133 -34.86 2.09 -3.88
CA ASP A 133 -34.37 3.28 -3.16
C ASP A 133 -32.93 3.09 -2.68
N LEU A 134 -32.61 1.95 -2.06
CA LEU A 134 -31.26 1.61 -1.62
C LEU A 134 -30.30 1.40 -2.79
N ARG A 135 -30.81 0.87 -3.90
CA ARG A 135 -30.05 0.67 -5.14
C ARG A 135 -29.70 2.02 -5.78
N GLN A 136 -30.67 2.92 -5.91
CA GLN A 136 -30.47 4.26 -6.45
C GLN A 136 -29.52 5.09 -5.57
N ALA A 137 -29.57 4.89 -4.26
CA ALA A 137 -28.65 5.52 -3.32
C ALA A 137 -27.21 4.96 -3.36
N GLY A 138 -26.95 3.88 -4.11
CA GLY A 138 -25.61 3.30 -4.26
C GLY A 138 -25.07 2.67 -2.97
N VAL A 139 -25.94 2.14 -2.13
CA VAL A 139 -25.60 1.68 -0.77
C VAL A 139 -24.50 0.60 -0.76
N ILE A 140 -24.47 -0.30 -1.74
CA ILE A 140 -23.42 -1.33 -1.85
C ILE A 140 -22.05 -0.71 -2.09
N GLY A 141 -21.92 0.22 -3.05
CA GLY A 141 -20.64 0.90 -3.32
C GLY A 141 -20.16 1.69 -2.12
N ALA A 142 -21.07 2.42 -1.47
CA ALA A 142 -20.76 3.13 -0.22
C ALA A 142 -20.30 2.16 0.88
N ALA A 143 -21.00 1.03 1.08
CA ALA A 143 -20.64 0.03 2.07
C ALA A 143 -19.26 -0.57 1.80
N VAL A 144 -18.92 -0.90 0.55
CA VAL A 144 -17.58 -1.41 0.16
C VAL A 144 -16.51 -0.37 0.45
N GLN A 145 -16.71 0.88 0.02
CA GLN A 145 -15.75 1.96 0.23
C GLN A 145 -15.51 2.24 1.72
N TRP A 146 -16.57 2.36 2.50
CA TRP A 146 -16.47 2.67 3.93
C TRP A 146 -15.94 1.49 4.74
N SER A 147 -16.31 0.25 4.38
CA SER A 147 -15.75 -0.94 5.00
C SER A 147 -14.24 -1.01 4.74
N TRP A 148 -13.81 -0.81 3.50
CA TRP A 148 -12.38 -0.79 3.17
C TRP A 148 -11.63 0.28 3.96
N ARG A 149 -12.22 1.47 4.13
CA ARG A 149 -11.60 2.55 4.90
C ARG A 149 -11.53 2.23 6.39
N TYR A 150 -12.67 1.94 7.01
CA TYR A 150 -12.77 1.91 8.48
C TYR A 150 -12.47 0.54 9.08
N VAL A 151 -12.83 -0.56 8.41
CA VAL A 151 -12.51 -1.90 8.89
C VAL A 151 -11.01 -2.13 8.81
N LEU A 152 -10.37 -1.82 7.67
CA LEU A 152 -8.91 -1.97 7.56
C LEU A 152 -8.16 -1.05 8.52
N ALA A 153 -8.58 0.21 8.64
CA ALA A 153 -7.95 1.13 9.58
C ALA A 153 -8.05 0.62 11.03
N SER A 154 -9.23 0.12 11.44
CA SER A 154 -9.44 -0.42 12.79
C SER A 154 -8.58 -1.66 13.04
N ILE A 155 -8.45 -2.56 12.06
CA ILE A 155 -7.59 -3.74 12.17
C ILE A 155 -6.12 -3.32 12.32
N VAL A 156 -5.66 -2.37 11.50
CA VAL A 156 -4.28 -1.86 11.57
C VAL A 156 -3.97 -1.32 12.95
N VAL A 157 -4.86 -0.48 13.50
CA VAL A 157 -4.72 0.09 14.85
C VAL A 157 -4.70 -1.02 15.91
N ALA A 158 -5.65 -1.95 15.86
CA ALA A 158 -5.77 -3.03 16.84
C ALA A 158 -4.61 -4.04 16.78
N SER A 159 -4.01 -4.24 15.61
CA SER A 159 -2.90 -5.18 15.42
C SER A 159 -1.57 -4.73 16.05
N GLY A 160 -1.49 -3.49 16.53
CA GLY A 160 -0.24 -2.89 17.02
C GLY A 160 0.81 -2.68 15.93
N ALA A 161 0.46 -2.85 14.64
CA ALA A 161 1.38 -2.69 13.51
C ALA A 161 1.73 -1.23 13.21
N GLY A 162 1.12 -0.27 13.92
CA GLY A 162 1.29 1.17 13.73
C GLY A 162 0.45 1.67 12.55
N SER A 163 0.90 1.40 11.31
CA SER A 163 0.23 1.88 10.09
C SER A 163 0.05 0.79 9.03
N LEU A 164 -0.87 0.99 8.10
CA LEU A 164 -1.08 0.09 6.97
C LEU A 164 0.19 -0.02 6.11
N ALA A 165 0.89 1.09 5.92
CA ALA A 165 2.16 1.13 5.21
C ALA A 165 3.21 0.25 5.89
N THR A 166 3.30 0.30 7.22
CA THR A 166 4.23 -0.54 8.00
C THR A 166 3.90 -2.02 7.87
N LEU A 167 2.61 -2.38 7.88
CA LEU A 167 2.17 -3.77 7.74
C LEU A 167 2.45 -4.30 6.33
N LEU A 168 2.13 -3.52 5.30
CA LEU A 168 2.42 -3.89 3.91
C LEU A 168 3.93 -3.99 3.63
N ALA A 169 4.74 -3.07 4.19
CA ALA A 169 6.20 -3.11 4.06
C ALA A 169 6.81 -4.38 4.68
N LYS A 170 6.18 -4.97 5.70
CA LYS A 170 6.59 -6.24 6.30
C LYS A 170 6.09 -7.46 5.53
N GLY A 171 5.22 -7.29 4.54
CA GLY A 171 4.61 -8.38 3.78
C GLY A 171 3.63 -9.26 4.58
N ASP A 172 3.26 -8.85 5.80
CA ASP A 172 2.49 -9.68 6.74
C ASP A 172 0.98 -9.49 6.54
N VAL A 173 0.48 -9.82 5.34
CA VAL A 173 -0.92 -9.64 4.94
C VAL A 173 -1.87 -10.49 5.81
N HIS A 174 -1.37 -11.55 6.44
CA HIS A 174 -2.15 -12.41 7.33
C HIS A 174 -2.75 -11.65 8.51
N LYS A 175 -2.05 -10.64 9.04
CA LYS A 175 -2.57 -9.78 10.11
C LYS A 175 -3.78 -8.94 9.71
N LEU A 176 -3.99 -8.72 8.41
CA LEU A 176 -5.21 -8.09 7.90
C LEU A 176 -6.30 -9.12 7.62
N LEU A 177 -5.94 -10.26 7.02
CA LEU A 177 -6.91 -11.26 6.57
C LEU A 177 -7.64 -11.95 7.72
N TRP A 178 -6.93 -12.30 8.80
CA TRP A 178 -7.50 -13.07 9.89
C TRP A 178 -8.64 -12.34 10.61
N PRO A 179 -8.46 -11.08 11.06
CA PRO A 179 -9.56 -10.34 11.68
C PRO A 179 -10.78 -10.19 10.78
N ILE A 180 -10.59 -9.95 9.48
CA ILE A 180 -11.70 -9.84 8.51
C ILE A 180 -12.50 -11.15 8.46
N ARG A 181 -11.80 -12.29 8.36
CA ARG A 181 -12.44 -13.62 8.33
C ARG A 181 -13.20 -13.91 9.62
N VAL A 182 -12.62 -13.60 10.77
CA VAL A 182 -13.24 -13.79 12.08
C VAL A 182 -14.49 -12.91 12.20
N MET A 183 -14.41 -11.63 11.84
CA MET A 183 -15.58 -10.74 11.85
C MET A 183 -16.68 -11.23 10.93
N ALA A 184 -16.36 -11.63 9.70
CA ALA A 184 -17.34 -12.15 8.75
C ALA A 184 -18.06 -13.39 9.30
N VAL A 185 -17.34 -14.30 9.95
CA VAL A 185 -17.91 -15.48 10.61
C VAL A 185 -18.83 -15.10 11.78
N LEU A 186 -18.38 -14.20 12.66
CA LEU A 186 -19.15 -13.80 13.84
C LEU A 186 -20.39 -12.98 13.49
N MET A 187 -20.34 -12.22 12.39
CA MET A 187 -21.46 -11.40 11.91
C MET A 187 -22.45 -12.18 11.06
N CYS A 188 -22.10 -13.37 10.57
CA CYS A 188 -22.98 -14.15 9.70
C CYS A 188 -24.01 -14.94 10.54
N PRO A 189 -25.32 -14.64 10.41
CA PRO A 189 -26.34 -15.30 11.21
C PRO A 189 -26.55 -16.77 10.80
N ASP A 190 -26.32 -17.08 9.52
CA ASP A 190 -26.33 -18.44 8.99
C ASP A 190 -25.14 -18.64 8.04
N ALA A 191 -24.01 -19.06 8.61
CA ALA A 191 -22.83 -19.36 7.80
C ALA A 191 -22.97 -20.65 6.99
N SER A 192 -23.96 -21.50 7.29
CA SER A 192 -24.19 -22.75 6.58
C SER A 192 -24.84 -22.54 5.21
N GLY A 193 -25.75 -21.57 5.14
CA GLY A 193 -26.36 -21.08 3.90
C GLY A 193 -25.52 -20.05 3.13
N HIS A 194 -24.32 -19.65 3.60
CA HIS A 194 -23.56 -18.55 3.00
C HIS A 194 -22.22 -19.01 2.37
N PRO A 195 -22.19 -19.33 1.05
CA PRO A 195 -21.02 -19.92 0.38
C PRO A 195 -19.73 -19.09 0.52
N ALA A 196 -19.80 -17.77 0.38
CA ALA A 196 -18.63 -16.89 0.48
C ALA A 196 -18.01 -16.90 1.89
N VAL A 197 -18.83 -16.93 2.96
CA VAL A 197 -18.33 -17.03 4.34
C VAL A 197 -17.71 -18.41 4.57
N ARG A 198 -18.35 -19.46 4.05
CA ARG A 198 -17.81 -20.83 4.14
C ARG A 198 -16.44 -20.96 3.47
N GLU A 199 -16.34 -20.56 2.21
CA GLU A 199 -15.14 -20.71 1.38
C GLU A 199 -14.02 -19.75 1.78
N HIS A 200 -14.32 -18.46 1.94
CA HIS A 200 -13.26 -17.45 2.12
C HIS A 200 -12.90 -17.18 3.59
N CYS A 201 -13.74 -17.63 4.54
CA CYS A 201 -13.52 -17.39 5.97
C CYS A 201 -13.37 -18.70 6.76
N TRP A 202 -14.40 -19.56 6.80
CA TRP A 202 -14.37 -20.79 7.60
C TRP A 202 -13.30 -21.77 7.15
N GLU A 203 -13.17 -22.05 5.86
CA GLU A 203 -12.16 -22.99 5.37
C GLU A 203 -10.74 -22.55 5.75
N PRO A 204 -10.29 -21.29 5.51
CA PRO A 204 -8.99 -20.84 5.99
C PRO A 204 -8.83 -20.92 7.50
N ILE A 205 -9.88 -20.64 8.29
CA ILE A 205 -9.84 -20.78 9.75
C ILE A 205 -9.53 -22.23 10.15
N VAL A 206 -10.27 -23.19 9.59
CA VAL A 206 -10.10 -24.63 9.87
C VAL A 206 -8.78 -25.20 9.32
N ARG A 207 -8.20 -24.57 8.30
CA ARG A 207 -6.93 -25.03 7.71
C ARG A 207 -5.70 -24.39 8.31
N LEU A 208 -5.81 -23.22 8.93
CA LEU A 208 -4.65 -22.40 9.30
C LEU A 208 -4.63 -21.97 10.77
N ALA A 209 -5.71 -22.13 11.55
CA ALA A 209 -5.70 -21.85 12.98
C ALA A 209 -4.79 -22.83 13.77
N ASP A 210 -4.34 -22.44 14.95
CA ASP A 210 -3.54 -23.31 15.85
C ASP A 210 -4.24 -24.64 16.11
N ALA A 211 -3.46 -25.70 16.34
CA ALA A 211 -3.93 -27.07 16.37
C ALA A 211 -5.12 -27.31 17.32
N GLU A 212 -5.17 -26.62 18.45
CA GLU A 212 -6.23 -26.77 19.45
C GLU A 212 -7.56 -26.12 19.00
N VAL A 213 -7.51 -24.86 18.56
CA VAL A 213 -8.67 -24.17 17.97
C VAL A 213 -9.15 -24.90 16.73
N ARG A 214 -8.21 -25.36 15.90
CA ARG A 214 -8.47 -26.14 14.69
C ARG A 214 -9.22 -27.43 14.98
N LYS A 215 -8.78 -28.20 15.98
CA LYS A 215 -9.40 -29.49 16.33
C LYS A 215 -10.83 -29.30 16.84
N VAL A 216 -11.02 -28.39 17.81
CA VAL A 216 -12.34 -28.13 18.41
C VAL A 216 -13.33 -27.55 17.39
N VAL A 217 -12.87 -26.61 16.54
CA VAL A 217 -13.72 -26.02 15.50
C VAL A 217 -14.04 -27.05 14.41
N ARG A 218 -13.07 -27.86 13.97
CA ARG A 218 -13.31 -28.90 12.96
C ARG A 218 -14.29 -29.97 13.43
N GLU A 219 -14.13 -30.48 14.65
CA GLU A 219 -15.04 -31.47 15.24
C GLU A 219 -16.49 -30.96 15.28
N ARG A 220 -16.71 -29.69 15.63
CA ARG A 220 -18.04 -29.07 15.67
C ARG A 220 -18.60 -28.80 14.27
N LEU A 221 -17.79 -28.29 13.34
CA LEU A 221 -18.25 -27.98 11.99
C LEU A 221 -18.53 -29.24 11.16
N GLY A 222 -17.79 -30.33 11.37
CA GLY A 222 -18.07 -31.62 10.74
C GLY A 222 -19.45 -32.20 11.09
N GLN A 223 -20.04 -31.81 12.23
CA GLN A 223 -21.39 -32.22 12.63
C GLN A 223 -22.48 -31.50 11.80
N ILE A 224 -22.22 -30.27 11.36
CA ILE A 224 -23.17 -29.44 10.60
C ILE A 224 -22.95 -29.61 9.09
N PHE A 225 -21.70 -29.70 8.64
CA PHE A 225 -21.29 -29.84 7.25
C PHE A 225 -20.88 -31.28 6.91
N SER A 226 -21.70 -32.24 7.32
CA SER A 226 -21.38 -33.68 7.26
C SER A 226 -21.19 -34.26 5.86
N GLN A 227 -21.65 -33.57 4.82
CA GLN A 227 -21.46 -33.97 3.41
C GLN A 227 -20.29 -33.25 2.73
N ASP A 228 -19.65 -32.31 3.42
CA ASP A 228 -18.58 -31.52 2.85
C ASP A 228 -17.23 -32.22 3.14
N PRO A 229 -16.50 -32.66 2.10
CA PRO A 229 -15.25 -33.44 2.25
C PRO A 229 -14.17 -32.69 3.04
N TRP A 230 -14.28 -31.38 3.19
CA TRP A 230 -13.32 -30.56 3.93
C TRP A 230 -13.48 -30.63 5.44
N PHE A 231 -14.68 -30.95 5.93
CA PHE A 231 -14.99 -31.04 7.37
C PHE A 231 -15.08 -32.48 7.87
N THR A 232 -14.89 -33.46 6.98
CA THR A 232 -15.02 -34.91 7.25
C THR A 232 -13.71 -35.69 7.24
N LEU A 233 -12.58 -35.05 6.90
CA LEU A 233 -11.27 -35.71 6.93
C LEU A 233 -10.62 -35.59 8.32
N GLY A 234 -10.40 -36.77 8.92
CA GLY A 234 -9.53 -36.99 10.08
C GLY A 234 -8.07 -36.65 9.81
#